data_AF-A0A520N4H8-F1
#
_entry.id   AF-A0A520N4H8-F1
#
_cell.length_a   1.000
_cell.length_b   1.000
_cell.length_c   1.000
_cell.angle_alpha   90.00
_cell.angle_beta   90.00
_cell.angle_gamma   90.00
#
_symmetry.space_group_name_H-M   'P 1'
#
loop_
_entity.id
_entity.type
_entity.pdbx_description
1 polymer ?
#
loop_
_entity_poly.entity_id
_entity_poly.type
_entity_poly.pdbx_seq_one_letter_code
_entity_poly.pdbx_strand_id
1 'polypeptide(L)'
;MFRFRLFAALVAISLSPKAAHAEIDLGTWQTHASMAEQGAVCGAFADLMAMQSLVDEKVGRLWSERRAYSGSVIRRAGELEGRNDIDNAAIDKLLNRYSMWLLNNLANPANAEILDPVARDAASDMIGDVCAGLYAQADQAILKRHPSLAACSPGQAPLPKLSSTTEDKPAACEGDSAILAATTIKQAEDTVADMLHRLQKAQARTDDLSNEVAILQIDNDRLLREIDTKRILSTKLDDLTAESDQLRGKITTLQQDLAAGTEANGQLGAFSSRTGALSEISRIQTNFPDKSALTGLTITPWLRDDGSSIFRITTSKMLAEDAQRLCGELWDSMVSCMLRAAP
;
A
#
# COMPACT_ATOMS: atom_id res chain seq x y z
N MET A 1 -14.86 -20.12 -64.66
CA MET A 1 -15.63 -20.53 -63.47
C MET A 1 -14.86 -21.60 -62.71
N PHE A 2 -14.15 -21.23 -61.65
CA PHE A 2 -13.63 -22.20 -60.67
C PHE A 2 -13.67 -21.54 -59.29
N ARG A 3 -14.51 -22.09 -58.41
CA ARG A 3 -14.79 -21.61 -57.05
C ARG A 3 -13.73 -22.19 -56.10
N PHE A 4 -12.90 -21.34 -55.51
CA PHE A 4 -12.06 -21.70 -54.37
C PHE A 4 -12.93 -21.69 -53.09
N ARG A 5 -13.13 -22.85 -52.46
CA ARG A 5 -13.69 -22.97 -51.11
C ARG A 5 -12.54 -23.13 -50.13
N LEU A 6 -12.37 -22.16 -49.23
CA LEU A 6 -11.51 -22.27 -48.05
C LEU A 6 -12.03 -23.41 -47.16
N PHE A 7 -11.18 -24.39 -46.88
CA PHE A 7 -11.37 -25.35 -45.80
C PHE A 7 -10.91 -24.71 -44.49
N ALA A 8 -11.86 -24.36 -43.61
CA ALA A 8 -11.58 -24.05 -42.22
C ALA A 8 -11.54 -25.38 -41.45
N ALA A 9 -10.34 -25.81 -41.06
CA ALA A 9 -10.14 -26.94 -40.15
C ALA A 9 -10.50 -26.49 -38.72
N LEU A 10 -11.69 -26.85 -38.27
CA LEU A 10 -12.11 -26.75 -36.87
C LEU A 10 -11.38 -27.84 -36.08
N VAL A 11 -10.33 -27.45 -35.36
CA VAL A 11 -9.72 -28.26 -34.30
C VAL A 11 -10.72 -28.31 -33.14
N ALA A 12 -11.47 -29.40 -33.06
CA ALA A 12 -12.29 -29.71 -31.89
C ALA A 12 -11.34 -30.08 -30.74
N ILE A 13 -11.04 -29.10 -29.90
CA ILE A 13 -10.45 -29.34 -28.58
C ILE A 13 -11.53 -30.06 -27.78
N SER A 14 -11.41 -31.37 -27.66
CA SER A 14 -12.17 -32.17 -26.71
C SER A 14 -11.74 -31.77 -25.29
N LEU A 15 -12.30 -30.68 -24.78
CA LEU A 15 -12.38 -30.45 -23.34
C LEU A 15 -13.28 -31.56 -22.79
N SER A 16 -12.67 -32.60 -22.23
CA SER A 16 -13.36 -33.46 -21.29
C SER A 16 -13.96 -32.55 -20.21
N PRO A 17 -15.29 -32.54 -19.99
CA PRO A 17 -15.85 -31.81 -18.88
C PRO A 17 -15.18 -32.36 -17.61
N LYS A 18 -14.46 -31.50 -16.89
CA LYS A 18 -14.09 -31.78 -15.50
C LYS A 18 -15.38 -32.20 -14.81
N ALA A 19 -15.42 -33.42 -14.30
CA ALA A 19 -16.54 -33.88 -13.50
C ALA A 19 -16.83 -32.78 -12.46
N ALA A 20 -18.01 -32.18 -12.56
CA ALA A 20 -18.51 -31.33 -11.50
C ALA A 20 -18.61 -32.24 -10.28
N HIS A 21 -17.66 -32.14 -9.34
CA HIS A 21 -17.73 -32.90 -8.09
C HIS A 21 -19.06 -32.54 -7.44
N ALA A 22 -19.90 -33.55 -7.20
CA ALA A 22 -21.19 -33.37 -6.55
C ALA A 22 -20.96 -32.73 -5.18
N GLU A 23 -21.39 -31.49 -5.02
CA GLU A 23 -21.44 -30.85 -3.72
C GLU A 23 -22.53 -31.54 -2.90
N ILE A 24 -22.18 -32.04 -1.71
CA ILE A 24 -23.15 -32.64 -0.81
C ILE A 24 -24.03 -31.53 -0.26
N ASP A 25 -25.24 -31.41 -0.80
CA ASP A 25 -26.31 -30.55 -0.29
C ASP A 25 -27.35 -31.41 0.44
N LEU A 26 -27.25 -31.45 1.77
CA LEU A 26 -28.11 -32.25 2.63
C LEU A 26 -29.58 -31.79 2.58
N GLY A 27 -29.86 -30.54 2.17
CA GLY A 27 -31.23 -30.04 2.00
C GLY A 27 -31.99 -30.72 0.86
N THR A 28 -31.29 -31.44 -0.01
CA THR A 28 -31.87 -32.19 -1.14
C THR A 28 -32.12 -33.67 -0.83
N TRP A 29 -31.70 -34.15 0.35
CA TRP A 29 -31.76 -35.56 0.75
C TRP A 29 -33.08 -35.84 1.46
N GLN A 30 -33.65 -37.04 1.27
CA GLN A 30 -35.01 -37.33 1.73
C GLN A 30 -35.03 -38.03 3.08
N THR A 31 -34.32 -39.15 3.22
CA THR A 31 -34.53 -40.07 4.35
C THR A 31 -33.35 -40.12 5.32
N HIS A 32 -32.12 -39.97 4.82
CA HIS A 32 -30.88 -40.16 5.58
C HIS A 32 -30.06 -38.86 5.73
N ALA A 33 -30.68 -37.70 5.46
CA ALA A 33 -30.07 -36.38 5.64
C ALA A 33 -29.56 -36.18 7.07
N SER A 34 -30.35 -36.58 8.07
CA SER A 34 -29.99 -36.47 9.49
C SER A 34 -28.80 -37.33 9.86
N MET A 35 -28.70 -38.56 9.32
CA MET A 35 -27.54 -39.44 9.53
C MET A 35 -26.26 -38.83 8.94
N ALA A 36 -26.35 -38.23 7.75
CA ALA A 36 -25.23 -37.54 7.12
C ALA A 36 -24.85 -36.26 7.87
N GLU A 37 -25.83 -35.51 8.37
CA GLU A 37 -25.61 -34.30 9.17
C GLU A 37 -24.92 -34.63 10.50
N GLN A 38 -25.36 -35.68 11.20
CA GLN A 38 -24.68 -36.15 12.42
C GLN A 38 -23.23 -36.56 12.12
N GLY A 39 -23.01 -37.28 11.01
CA GLY A 39 -21.66 -37.58 10.53
C GLY A 39 -20.86 -36.32 10.19
N ALA A 40 -21.50 -35.28 9.65
CA ALA A 40 -20.83 -34.03 9.30
C ALA A 40 -20.42 -33.21 10.53
N VAL A 41 -21.32 -33.05 11.50
CA VAL A 41 -21.04 -32.36 12.77
C VAL A 41 -19.92 -33.06 13.53
N CYS A 42 -19.99 -34.39 13.68
CA CYS A 42 -18.97 -35.15 14.39
C CYS A 42 -17.66 -35.26 13.59
N GLY A 43 -17.71 -35.38 12.27
CA GLY A 43 -16.50 -35.34 11.44
C GLY A 43 -15.77 -34.00 11.54
N ALA A 44 -16.51 -32.89 11.54
CA ALA A 44 -15.98 -31.54 11.68
C ALA A 44 -15.39 -31.30 13.07
N PHE A 45 -16.08 -31.72 14.13
CA PHE A 45 -15.56 -31.63 15.49
C PHE A 45 -14.29 -32.46 15.67
N ALA A 46 -14.27 -33.71 15.19
CA ALA A 46 -13.10 -34.56 15.24
C ALA A 46 -11.90 -33.97 14.47
N ASP A 47 -12.14 -33.24 13.38
CA ASP A 47 -11.10 -32.53 12.64
C ASP A 47 -10.46 -31.40 13.45
N LEU A 48 -11.29 -30.59 14.11
CA LEU A 48 -10.81 -29.53 14.99
C LEU A 48 -9.97 -30.10 16.14
N MET A 49 -10.39 -31.24 16.68
CA MET A 49 -9.68 -31.93 17.75
C MET A 49 -8.41 -32.66 17.26
N ALA A 50 -8.33 -33.05 15.99
CA ALA A 50 -7.12 -33.66 15.43
C ALA A 50 -5.92 -32.70 15.42
N MET A 51 -6.15 -31.38 15.52
CA MET A 51 -5.10 -30.38 15.74
C MET A 51 -4.34 -30.58 17.07
N GLN A 52 -4.89 -31.35 18.01
CA GLN A 52 -4.17 -31.80 19.21
C GLN A 52 -2.96 -32.70 18.91
N SER A 53 -2.80 -33.18 17.67
CA SER A 53 -1.56 -33.84 17.19
C SER A 53 -0.30 -33.00 17.41
N LEU A 54 -0.43 -31.68 17.49
CA LEU A 54 0.69 -30.77 17.82
C LEU A 54 1.18 -30.91 19.27
N VAL A 55 0.36 -31.51 20.15
CA VAL A 55 0.63 -31.68 21.58
C VAL A 55 0.81 -33.16 21.93
N ASP A 56 -0.04 -34.03 21.39
CA ASP A 56 0.05 -35.48 21.52
C ASP A 56 -0.32 -36.15 20.18
N GLU A 57 0.69 -36.70 19.52
CA GLU A 57 0.56 -37.34 18.21
C GLU A 57 -0.43 -38.52 18.23
N LYS A 58 -0.50 -39.27 19.34
CA LYS A 58 -1.37 -40.43 19.47
C LYS A 58 -2.83 -40.03 19.62
N VAL A 59 -3.10 -38.97 20.38
CA VAL A 59 -4.45 -38.39 20.53
C VAL A 59 -4.92 -37.78 19.21
N GLY A 60 -4.05 -37.02 18.53
CA GLY A 60 -4.37 -36.46 17.23
C GLY A 60 -4.66 -37.53 16.17
N ARG A 61 -3.92 -38.65 16.18
CA ARG A 61 -4.19 -39.80 15.30
C ARG A 61 -5.54 -40.45 15.61
N LEU A 62 -5.92 -40.60 16.88
CA LEU A 62 -7.22 -41.14 17.26
C LEU A 62 -8.37 -40.23 16.75
N TRP A 63 -8.24 -38.92 16.89
CA TRP A 63 -9.20 -37.96 16.35
C TRP A 63 -9.28 -37.97 14.82
N SER A 64 -8.15 -38.18 14.13
CA SER A 64 -8.13 -38.36 12.68
C SER A 64 -8.88 -39.63 12.24
N GLU A 65 -8.74 -40.73 12.98
CA GLU A 65 -9.51 -41.96 12.72
C GLU A 65 -11.01 -41.78 13.01
N ARG A 66 -11.38 -41.02 14.05
CA ARG A 66 -12.78 -40.63 14.32
C ARG A 66 -13.36 -39.78 13.20
N ARG A 67 -12.60 -38.82 12.64
CA ARG A 67 -12.98 -38.06 11.45
C ARG A 67 -13.24 -39.01 10.26
N ALA A 68 -12.34 -39.95 10.02
CA ALA A 68 -12.49 -40.92 8.92
C ALA A 68 -13.74 -41.80 9.09
N TYR A 69 -14.02 -42.24 10.32
CA TYR A 69 -15.24 -42.98 10.64
C TYR A 69 -16.50 -42.15 10.36
N SER A 70 -16.56 -40.90 10.81
CA SER A 70 -17.66 -39.97 10.51
C SER A 70 -17.86 -39.77 9.00
N GLY A 71 -16.76 -39.68 8.22
CA GLY A 71 -16.81 -39.66 6.76
C GLY A 71 -17.44 -40.93 6.15
N SER A 72 -17.21 -42.09 6.76
CA SER A 72 -17.87 -43.33 6.35
C SER A 72 -19.37 -43.35 6.64
N VAL A 73 -19.82 -42.71 7.72
CA VAL A 73 -21.25 -42.54 8.04
C VAL A 73 -21.94 -41.66 7.00
N ILE A 74 -21.32 -40.56 6.58
CA ILE A 74 -21.83 -39.68 5.51
C ILE A 74 -21.94 -40.44 4.19
N ARG A 75 -20.89 -41.19 3.83
CA ARG A 75 -20.89 -42.02 2.62
C ARG A 75 -22.00 -43.06 2.66
N ARG A 76 -22.17 -43.73 3.81
CA ARG A 76 -23.21 -44.74 3.99
C ARG A 76 -24.61 -44.14 3.87
N ALA A 77 -24.85 -42.97 4.45
CA ALA A 77 -26.10 -42.25 4.29
C ALA A 77 -26.35 -41.90 2.80
N GLY A 78 -25.30 -41.48 2.09
CA GLY A 78 -25.33 -41.24 0.64
C GLY A 78 -25.73 -42.47 -0.17
N GLU A 79 -25.09 -43.62 0.08
CA GLU A 79 -25.44 -44.90 -0.56
C GLU A 79 -26.92 -45.27 -0.35
N LEU A 80 -27.44 -45.02 0.86
CA LEU A 80 -28.85 -45.28 1.21
C LEU A 80 -29.82 -44.31 0.51
N GLU A 81 -29.36 -43.12 0.11
CA GLU A 81 -30.07 -42.17 -0.76
C GLU A 81 -29.86 -42.46 -2.26
N GLY A 82 -29.14 -43.53 -2.61
CA GLY A 82 -28.79 -43.86 -4.00
C GLY A 82 -27.66 -43.02 -4.60
N ARG A 83 -26.94 -42.25 -3.77
CA ARG A 83 -25.84 -41.36 -4.14
C ARG A 83 -24.49 -42.06 -3.96
N ASN A 84 -24.17 -42.94 -4.89
CA ASN A 84 -22.90 -43.69 -4.91
C ASN A 84 -21.71 -42.87 -5.45
N ASP A 85 -21.96 -41.63 -5.87
CA ASP A 85 -21.00 -40.69 -6.44
C ASP A 85 -20.24 -39.85 -5.38
N ILE A 86 -20.55 -40.04 -4.09
CA ILE A 86 -19.94 -39.28 -2.99
C ILE A 86 -18.53 -39.77 -2.70
N ASP A 87 -17.54 -38.98 -3.12
CA ASP A 87 -16.12 -39.22 -2.89
C ASP A 87 -15.60 -38.54 -1.60
N ASN A 88 -14.33 -38.81 -1.24
CA ASN A 88 -13.69 -38.20 -0.08
C ASN A 88 -13.61 -36.67 -0.20
N ALA A 89 -13.41 -36.13 -1.40
CA ALA A 89 -13.27 -34.69 -1.59
C ALA A 89 -14.61 -33.95 -1.35
N ALA A 90 -15.74 -34.55 -1.71
CA ALA A 90 -17.06 -34.04 -1.42
C ALA A 90 -17.36 -34.07 0.09
N ILE A 91 -16.94 -35.14 0.78
CA ILE A 91 -17.04 -35.25 2.24
C ILE A 91 -16.16 -34.19 2.92
N ASP A 92 -14.91 -34.01 2.50
CA ASP A 92 -14.00 -33.02 3.08
C ASP A 92 -14.55 -31.59 2.95
N LYS A 93 -15.16 -31.26 1.81
CA LYS A 93 -15.85 -29.97 1.61
C LYS A 93 -17.03 -29.79 2.55
N LEU A 94 -17.84 -30.84 2.74
CA LEU A 94 -18.96 -30.83 3.69
C LEU A 94 -18.44 -30.62 5.12
N LEU A 95 -17.43 -31.39 5.54
CA LEU A 95 -16.82 -31.26 6.86
C LEU A 95 -16.26 -29.86 7.08
N ASN A 96 -15.58 -29.27 6.09
CA ASN A 96 -15.05 -27.91 6.21
C ASN A 96 -16.15 -26.85 6.42
N ARG A 97 -17.31 -26.99 5.78
CA ARG A 97 -18.46 -26.09 6.03
C ARG A 97 -18.98 -26.25 7.46
N TYR A 98 -19.11 -27.48 7.94
CA TYR A 98 -19.51 -27.73 9.32
C TYR A 98 -18.44 -27.30 10.33
N SER A 99 -17.15 -27.36 10.02
CA SER A 99 -16.08 -26.83 10.87
C SER A 99 -16.18 -25.32 11.01
N MET A 100 -16.45 -24.60 9.93
CA MET A 100 -16.69 -23.15 9.99
C MET A 100 -17.97 -22.81 10.77
N TRP A 101 -19.03 -23.61 10.60
CA TRP A 101 -20.25 -23.46 11.40
C TRP A 101 -19.98 -23.71 12.88
N LEU A 102 -19.24 -24.76 13.24
CA LEU A 102 -18.86 -25.07 14.62
C LEU A 102 -17.99 -23.98 15.23
N LEU A 103 -16.97 -23.49 14.50
CA LEU A 103 -16.11 -22.40 14.98
C LEU A 103 -16.89 -21.11 15.22
N ASN A 104 -17.86 -20.81 14.37
CA ASN A 104 -18.75 -19.66 14.57
C ASN A 104 -19.62 -19.87 15.81
N ASN A 105 -20.30 -21.01 15.94
CA ASN A 105 -21.27 -21.23 17.03
C ASN A 105 -20.63 -21.59 18.39
N LEU A 106 -19.38 -22.06 18.41
CA LEU A 106 -18.62 -22.38 19.63
C LEU A 106 -17.63 -21.27 20.02
N ALA A 107 -17.59 -20.15 19.28
CA ALA A 107 -16.75 -19.01 19.62
C ALA A 107 -17.13 -18.42 21.00
N ASN A 108 -16.10 -17.91 21.68
CA ASN A 108 -16.08 -17.41 23.06
C ASN A 108 -17.34 -16.60 23.46
N PRO A 109 -17.92 -16.79 24.68
CA PRO A 109 -18.97 -15.93 25.23
C PRO A 109 -18.63 -14.43 25.29
N ALA A 110 -17.36 -14.03 25.26
CA ALA A 110 -16.97 -12.62 25.14
C ALA A 110 -17.22 -12.01 23.75
N ASN A 111 -17.37 -12.85 22.71
CA ASN A 111 -17.78 -12.45 21.36
C ASN A 111 -19.29 -12.70 21.11
N ALA A 112 -20.03 -13.13 22.15
CA ALA A 112 -21.45 -13.49 22.06
C ALA A 112 -22.41 -12.28 21.99
N GLU A 113 -21.90 -11.04 21.94
CA GLU A 113 -22.74 -9.92 21.50
C GLU A 113 -23.21 -10.10 20.04
N ILE A 114 -22.55 -10.97 19.26
CA ILE A 114 -22.84 -11.21 17.83
C ILE A 114 -23.65 -12.51 17.60
N LEU A 115 -23.70 -13.46 18.54
CA LEU A 115 -24.33 -14.77 18.35
C LEU A 115 -25.29 -15.17 19.48
N ASP A 116 -26.43 -15.73 19.09
CA ASP A 116 -27.51 -16.17 19.97
C ASP A 116 -27.03 -17.26 20.96
N PRO A 117 -27.11 -17.03 22.29
CA PRO A 117 -26.78 -18.02 23.32
C PRO A 117 -27.50 -19.36 23.13
N VAL A 118 -28.71 -19.36 22.56
CA VAL A 118 -29.49 -20.57 22.26
C VAL A 118 -28.82 -21.42 21.18
N ALA A 119 -28.21 -20.78 20.18
CA ALA A 119 -27.53 -21.49 19.09
C ALA A 119 -26.23 -22.17 19.55
N ARG A 120 -25.51 -21.53 20.48
CA ARG A 120 -24.31 -22.11 21.09
C ARG A 120 -24.63 -23.30 21.99
N ASP A 121 -25.65 -23.17 22.84
CA ASP A 121 -26.05 -24.24 23.75
C ASP A 121 -26.58 -25.44 22.95
N ALA A 122 -27.38 -25.19 21.89
CA ALA A 122 -27.82 -26.23 20.96
C ALA A 122 -26.67 -26.91 20.20
N ALA A 123 -25.65 -26.16 19.76
CA ALA A 123 -24.46 -26.74 19.11
C ALA A 123 -23.64 -27.59 20.09
N SER A 124 -23.53 -27.16 21.35
CA SER A 124 -22.82 -27.88 22.40
C SER A 124 -23.56 -29.17 22.79
N ASP A 125 -24.87 -29.11 22.94
CA ASP A 125 -25.73 -30.28 23.22
C ASP A 125 -25.69 -31.28 22.07
N MET A 126 -25.72 -30.81 20.82
CA MET A 126 -25.60 -31.68 19.65
C MET A 126 -24.25 -32.39 19.60
N ILE A 127 -23.13 -31.71 19.90
CA ILE A 127 -21.81 -32.34 19.98
C ILE A 127 -21.75 -33.33 21.14
N GLY A 128 -22.30 -32.97 22.30
CA GLY A 128 -22.39 -33.86 23.44
C GLY A 128 -23.13 -35.15 23.09
N ASP A 129 -24.43 -35.04 22.83
CA ASP A 129 -25.28 -36.23 22.76
C ASP A 129 -25.06 -37.06 21.49
N VAL A 130 -24.85 -36.42 20.34
CA VAL A 130 -24.73 -37.11 19.05
C VAL A 130 -23.32 -37.67 18.87
N CYS A 131 -22.29 -36.87 19.14
CA CYS A 131 -20.93 -37.29 18.79
C CYS A 131 -20.33 -38.25 19.80
N ALA A 132 -20.68 -38.21 21.07
CA ALA A 132 -20.22 -39.22 22.01
C ALA A 132 -20.70 -40.63 21.65
N GLY A 133 -21.96 -40.78 21.25
CA GLY A 133 -22.50 -42.06 20.79
C GLY A 133 -21.78 -42.56 19.53
N LEU A 134 -21.52 -41.66 18.58
CA LEU A 134 -20.84 -42.00 17.32
C LEU A 134 -19.36 -42.35 17.55
N TYR A 135 -18.64 -41.62 18.43
CA TYR A 135 -17.25 -41.92 18.76
C TYR A 135 -17.08 -43.19 19.57
N ALA A 136 -18.01 -43.52 20.46
CA ALA A 136 -17.96 -44.81 21.16
C ALA A 136 -18.05 -45.99 20.19
N GLN A 137 -18.89 -45.88 19.15
CA GLN A 137 -18.96 -46.87 18.08
C GLN A 137 -17.70 -46.87 17.20
N ALA A 138 -17.20 -45.68 16.86
CA ALA A 138 -15.96 -45.50 16.10
C ALA A 138 -14.77 -46.14 16.82
N ASP A 139 -14.58 -45.87 18.11
CA ASP A 139 -13.48 -46.37 18.91
C ASP A 139 -13.48 -47.90 18.99
N GLN A 140 -14.65 -48.54 19.10
CA GLN A 140 -14.74 -49.99 19.04
C GLN A 140 -14.25 -50.56 17.69
N ALA A 141 -14.54 -49.88 16.58
CA ALA A 141 -14.10 -50.29 15.25
C ALA A 141 -12.60 -49.96 15.03
N ILE A 142 -12.16 -48.79 15.48
CA ILE A 142 -10.80 -48.29 15.34
C ILE A 142 -9.85 -49.17 16.15
N LEU A 143 -10.16 -49.48 17.41
CA LEU A 143 -9.28 -50.28 18.27
C LEU A 143 -9.13 -51.73 17.81
N LYS A 144 -10.11 -52.28 17.08
CA LYS A 144 -9.98 -53.59 16.41
C LYS A 144 -8.95 -53.54 15.26
N ARG A 145 -8.86 -52.42 14.55
CA ARG A 145 -7.97 -52.23 13.39
C ARG A 145 -6.60 -51.66 13.77
N HIS A 146 -6.57 -50.83 14.81
CA HIS A 146 -5.40 -50.10 15.31
C HIS A 146 -5.24 -50.30 16.84
N PRO A 147 -4.88 -51.51 17.31
CA PRO A 147 -4.75 -51.80 18.75
C PRO A 147 -3.67 -50.95 19.44
N SER A 148 -2.70 -50.43 18.70
CA SER A 148 -1.67 -49.51 19.23
C SER A 148 -2.25 -48.17 19.69
N LEU A 149 -3.45 -47.80 19.22
CA LEU A 149 -4.19 -46.64 19.69
C LEU A 149 -4.92 -46.90 21.04
N ALA A 150 -4.93 -48.15 21.53
CA ALA A 150 -5.64 -48.57 22.76
C ALA A 150 -5.00 -48.11 24.09
N ALA A 151 -4.17 -47.07 24.11
CA ALA A 151 -3.77 -46.51 25.40
C ALA A 151 -4.89 -45.61 25.90
N CYS A 152 -5.33 -45.89 27.13
CA CYS A 152 -6.28 -45.16 27.96
C CYS A 152 -6.79 -43.87 27.32
N SER A 153 -7.90 -43.99 26.61
CA SER A 153 -8.71 -42.85 26.22
C SER A 153 -9.14 -42.13 27.51
N PRO A 154 -8.74 -40.88 27.76
CA PRO A 154 -9.47 -40.04 28.70
C PRO A 154 -10.79 -39.72 28.01
N GLY A 155 -11.76 -40.63 28.14
CA GLY A 155 -12.92 -40.58 27.27
C GLY A 155 -13.79 -41.83 27.26
N GLN A 156 -13.86 -42.56 28.36
CA GLN A 156 -15.13 -43.18 28.74
C GLN A 156 -15.70 -42.40 29.92
N ALA A 157 -15.65 -41.07 29.82
CA ALA A 157 -16.54 -40.22 30.57
C ALA A 157 -17.90 -40.28 29.86
N PRO A 158 -18.98 -40.74 30.52
CA PRO A 158 -20.29 -40.22 30.15
C PRO A 158 -20.14 -38.71 30.13
N LEU A 159 -20.54 -38.05 29.05
CA LEU A 159 -20.75 -36.61 29.11
C LEU A 159 -21.62 -36.33 30.34
N PRO A 160 -21.28 -35.32 31.15
CA PRO A 160 -22.07 -35.02 32.32
C PRO A 160 -23.48 -34.64 31.87
N LYS A 161 -24.44 -35.56 32.04
CA LYS A 161 -25.85 -35.21 32.04
C LYS A 161 -26.08 -34.35 33.28
N LEU A 162 -26.33 -33.07 33.06
CA LEU A 162 -26.97 -32.20 34.04
C LEU A 162 -28.44 -32.61 34.20
N SER A 163 -28.71 -33.72 34.90
CA SER A 163 -29.95 -34.02 35.66
C SER A 163 -30.02 -35.49 36.11
N SER A 164 -30.78 -35.70 37.18
CA SER A 164 -30.65 -36.73 38.23
C SER A 164 -31.18 -38.16 37.98
N THR A 165 -30.65 -39.07 38.83
CA THR A 165 -31.21 -40.31 39.44
C THR A 165 -31.26 -41.67 38.69
N THR A 166 -30.41 -42.58 39.21
CA THR A 166 -30.52 -44.05 39.51
C THR A 166 -30.68 -45.13 38.42
N GLU A 167 -29.67 -46.04 38.44
CA GLU A 167 -29.62 -47.52 38.21
C GLU A 167 -30.10 -48.07 36.85
N ASP A 168 -29.42 -49.01 36.15
CA ASP A 168 -28.69 -50.20 36.62
C ASP A 168 -27.68 -50.76 35.55
N LYS A 169 -26.79 -51.67 35.99
CA LYS A 169 -25.53 -52.20 35.38
C LYS A 169 -25.72 -53.25 34.23
N PRO A 170 -24.69 -53.58 33.40
CA PRO A 170 -23.66 -54.57 33.81
C PRO A 170 -22.19 -54.30 33.37
N ALA A 171 -21.28 -54.76 34.25
CA ALA A 171 -19.85 -55.18 34.15
C ALA A 171 -18.90 -54.63 33.05
N ALA A 172 -17.63 -54.25 33.28
CA ALA A 172 -16.73 -54.25 34.44
C ALA A 172 -15.46 -53.45 34.08
N CYS A 173 -14.89 -52.74 35.07
CA CYS A 173 -13.45 -52.51 35.32
C CYS A 173 -13.37 -52.09 36.79
N GLU A 174 -12.80 -52.94 37.65
CA GLU A 174 -12.78 -52.76 39.10
C GLU A 174 -11.89 -51.58 39.55
N GLY A 175 -12.40 -50.83 40.54
CA GLY A 175 -11.67 -50.40 41.74
C GLY A 175 -10.48 -49.45 41.57
N ASP A 176 -10.77 -48.15 41.41
CA ASP A 176 -9.91 -46.95 41.55
C ASP A 176 -10.14 -45.92 40.41
N SER A 177 -11.00 -46.28 39.45
CA SER A 177 -11.32 -45.45 38.30
C SER A 177 -12.04 -44.15 38.62
N ALA A 178 -12.81 -44.03 39.71
CA ALA A 178 -13.56 -42.81 40.01
C ALA A 178 -12.66 -41.67 40.54
N ILE A 179 -11.64 -42.00 41.35
CA ILE A 179 -10.70 -41.01 41.88
C ILE A 179 -9.65 -40.64 40.81
N LEU A 180 -9.19 -41.62 40.00
CA LEU A 180 -8.36 -41.34 38.83
C LEU A 180 -9.12 -40.58 37.73
N ALA A 181 -10.41 -40.88 37.48
CA ALA A 181 -11.24 -40.12 36.56
C ALA A 181 -11.49 -38.71 37.08
N ALA A 182 -11.82 -38.53 38.37
CA ALA A 182 -11.99 -37.19 38.93
C ALA A 182 -10.71 -36.36 38.89
N THR A 183 -9.54 -36.96 39.11
CA THR A 183 -8.25 -36.25 39.01
C THR A 183 -7.84 -35.98 37.56
N THR A 184 -8.06 -36.90 36.63
CA THR A 184 -7.79 -36.68 35.19
C THR A 184 -8.80 -35.73 34.53
N ILE A 185 -10.07 -35.73 34.97
CA ILE A 185 -11.09 -34.75 34.56
C ILE A 185 -10.71 -33.37 35.07
N LYS A 186 -10.37 -33.26 36.36
CA LYS A 186 -9.87 -32.00 36.91
C LYS A 186 -8.61 -31.51 36.19
N GLN A 187 -7.70 -32.43 35.86
CA GLN A 187 -6.50 -32.11 35.09
C GLN A 187 -6.82 -31.69 33.64
N ALA A 188 -7.83 -32.29 33.01
CA ALA A 188 -8.30 -31.90 31.69
C ALA A 188 -9.03 -30.55 31.73
N GLU A 189 -9.85 -30.29 32.75
CA GLU A 189 -10.49 -29.00 33.01
C GLU A 189 -9.43 -27.92 33.25
N ASP A 190 -8.41 -28.20 34.06
CA ASP A 190 -7.27 -27.30 34.31
C ASP A 190 -6.46 -27.06 33.01
N THR A 191 -6.30 -28.09 32.17
CA THR A 191 -5.59 -27.97 30.88
C THR A 191 -6.41 -27.19 29.85
N VAL A 192 -7.72 -27.40 29.79
CA VAL A 192 -8.64 -26.63 28.94
C VAL A 192 -8.70 -25.19 29.43
N ALA A 193 -8.75 -24.96 30.74
CA ALA A 193 -8.67 -23.62 31.33
C ALA A 193 -7.34 -22.93 31.00
N ASP A 194 -6.21 -23.64 31.06
CA ASP A 194 -4.91 -23.10 30.64
C ASP A 194 -4.85 -22.81 29.14
N MET A 195 -5.37 -23.72 28.29
CA MET A 195 -5.44 -23.49 26.84
C MET A 195 -6.35 -22.32 26.49
N LEU A 196 -7.51 -22.18 27.15
CA LEU A 196 -8.41 -21.04 27.01
C LEU A 196 -7.73 -19.75 27.46
N HIS A 197 -6.99 -19.78 28.56
CA HIS A 197 -6.27 -18.62 29.03
C HIS A 197 -5.16 -18.21 28.05
N ARG A 198 -4.44 -19.18 27.48
CA ARG A 198 -3.44 -18.94 26.43
C ARG A 198 -4.07 -18.39 25.15
N LEU A 199 -5.23 -18.91 24.74
CA LEU A 199 -5.99 -18.41 23.59
C LEU A 199 -6.46 -16.97 23.82
N GLN A 200 -7.00 -16.66 25.00
CA GLN A 200 -7.38 -15.29 25.37
C GLN A 200 -6.17 -14.35 25.33
N LYS A 201 -5.03 -14.78 25.86
CA LYS A 201 -3.79 -13.99 25.81
C LYS A 201 -3.28 -13.80 24.38
N ALA A 202 -3.38 -14.81 23.53
CA ALA A 202 -3.02 -14.72 22.12
C ALA A 202 -3.97 -13.82 21.34
N GLN A 203 -5.26 -13.83 21.67
CA GLN A 203 -6.26 -12.98 21.05
C GLN A 203 -6.08 -11.52 21.47
N ALA A 204 -5.89 -11.25 22.77
CA ALA A 204 -5.56 -9.90 23.25
C ALA A 204 -4.29 -9.36 22.57
N ARG A 205 -3.29 -10.22 22.35
CA ARG A 205 -2.09 -9.86 21.59
C ARG A 205 -2.40 -9.59 20.11
N THR A 206 -3.33 -10.32 19.51
CA THR A 206 -3.73 -10.10 18.11
C THR A 206 -4.48 -8.77 17.96
N ASP A 207 -5.36 -8.44 18.91
CA ASP A 207 -6.07 -7.16 18.93
C ASP A 207 -5.12 -5.99 19.15
N ASP A 208 -4.16 -6.14 20.05
CA ASP A 208 -3.08 -5.17 20.30
C ASP A 208 -2.24 -4.95 19.04
N LEU A 209 -1.79 -6.04 18.38
CA LEU A 209 -1.09 -5.95 17.09
C LEU A 209 -1.96 -5.32 16.00
N SER A 210 -3.25 -5.61 15.96
CA SER A 210 -4.18 -5.01 15.01
C SER A 210 -4.29 -3.50 15.20
N ASN A 211 -4.33 -3.04 16.46
CA ASN A 211 -4.31 -1.62 16.80
C ASN A 211 -2.98 -0.96 16.42
N GLU A 212 -1.84 -1.60 16.70
CA GLU A 212 -0.53 -1.12 16.27
C GLU A 212 -0.43 -1.01 14.75
N VAL A 213 -0.92 -2.00 14.01
CA VAL A 213 -0.96 -1.98 12.53
C VAL A 213 -1.83 -0.83 12.04
N ALA A 214 -2.98 -0.56 12.66
CA ALA A 214 -3.82 0.58 12.29
C ALA A 214 -3.12 1.92 12.54
N ILE A 215 -2.39 2.07 13.66
CA ILE A 215 -1.58 3.26 13.95
C ILE A 215 -0.46 3.42 12.90
N LEU A 216 0.26 2.34 12.60
CA LEU A 216 1.32 2.35 11.60
C LEU A 216 0.81 2.69 10.19
N GLN A 217 -0.40 2.24 9.84
CA GLN A 217 -1.05 2.63 8.58
C GLN A 217 -1.32 4.13 8.53
N ILE A 218 -1.85 4.72 9.61
CA ILE A 218 -2.09 6.16 9.72
C ILE A 218 -0.78 6.95 9.57
N ASP A 219 0.30 6.49 10.21
CA ASP A 219 1.61 7.13 10.12
C ASP A 219 2.21 7.01 8.70
N ASN A 220 2.02 5.87 8.04
CA ASN A 220 2.48 5.69 6.66
C ASN A 220 1.74 6.64 5.70
N ASP A 221 0.42 6.77 5.84
CA ASP A 221 -0.39 7.72 5.06
C ASP A 221 0.00 9.18 5.33
N ARG A 222 0.43 9.49 6.56
CA ARG A 222 0.98 10.81 6.90
C ARG A 222 2.32 11.04 6.19
N LEU A 223 3.24 10.08 6.27
CA LEU A 223 4.56 10.18 5.64
C LEU A 223 4.46 10.30 4.11
N LEU A 224 3.54 9.57 3.48
CA LEU A 224 3.28 9.70 2.04
C LEU A 224 2.86 11.12 1.66
N ARG A 225 1.98 11.75 2.45
CA ARG A 225 1.59 13.16 2.25
C ARG A 225 2.75 14.14 2.44
N GLU A 226 3.63 13.88 3.41
CA GLU A 226 4.85 14.67 3.61
C GLU A 226 5.82 14.53 2.42
N ILE A 227 5.97 13.33 1.85
CA ILE A 227 6.80 13.07 0.66
C ILE A 227 6.26 13.82 -0.56
N ASP A 228 4.95 13.76 -0.81
CA ASP A 228 4.32 14.48 -1.92
C ASP A 228 4.50 15.99 -1.79
N THR A 229 4.35 16.52 -0.57
CA THR A 229 4.60 17.94 -0.29
C THR A 229 6.05 18.32 -0.58
N LYS A 230 7.01 17.50 -0.15
CA LYS A 230 8.44 17.70 -0.45
C LYS A 230 8.73 17.65 -1.95
N ARG A 231 8.06 16.77 -2.70
CA ARG A 231 8.19 16.69 -4.16
C ARG A 231 7.73 17.97 -4.83
N ILE A 232 6.56 18.50 -4.43
CA ILE A 232 6.04 19.78 -4.92
C ILE A 232 7.00 20.92 -4.61
N LEU A 233 7.54 20.96 -3.38
CA LEU A 233 8.53 21.97 -2.98
C LEU A 233 9.83 21.86 -3.78
N SER A 234 10.29 20.65 -4.09
CA SER A 234 11.47 20.43 -4.95
C SER A 234 11.25 21.01 -6.33
N THR A 235 10.10 20.76 -6.96
CA THR A 235 9.79 21.33 -8.28
C THR A 235 9.74 22.85 -8.25
N LYS A 236 9.14 23.45 -7.21
CA LYS A 236 9.16 24.91 -7.03
C LYS A 236 10.57 25.47 -6.85
N LEU A 237 11.45 24.73 -6.18
CA LEU A 237 12.85 25.12 -6.02
C LEU A 237 13.59 25.10 -7.37
N ASP A 238 13.32 24.09 -8.20
CA ASP A 238 13.90 23.99 -9.55
C ASP A 238 13.41 25.17 -10.42
N ASP A 239 12.12 25.49 -10.39
CA ASP A 239 11.53 26.64 -11.11
C ASP A 239 12.16 27.97 -10.68
N LEU A 240 12.28 28.20 -9.36
CA LEU A 240 12.92 29.40 -8.81
C LEU A 240 14.41 29.48 -9.16
N THR A 241 15.09 28.35 -9.23
CA THR A 241 16.50 28.29 -9.63
C THR A 241 16.65 28.70 -11.10
N ALA A 242 15.79 28.16 -11.98
CA ALA A 242 15.77 28.54 -13.39
C ALA A 242 15.45 30.04 -13.58
N GLU A 243 14.51 30.59 -12.81
CA GLU A 243 14.20 32.03 -12.84
C GLU A 243 15.39 32.88 -12.35
N SER A 244 16.08 32.44 -11.30
CA SER A 244 17.29 33.11 -10.79
C SER A 244 18.40 33.14 -11.83
N ASP A 245 18.65 32.03 -12.51
CA ASP A 245 19.65 31.93 -13.57
C ASP A 245 19.29 32.82 -14.77
N GLN A 246 18.00 32.87 -15.14
CA GLN A 246 17.53 33.79 -16.18
C GLN A 246 17.74 35.25 -15.79
N LEU A 247 17.45 35.63 -14.55
CA LEU A 247 17.66 37.00 -14.05
C LEU A 247 19.15 37.34 -14.01
N ARG A 248 20.02 36.43 -13.58
CA ARG A 248 21.47 36.61 -13.65
C ARG A 248 21.95 36.84 -15.07
N GLY A 249 21.46 36.06 -16.03
CA GLY A 249 21.74 36.26 -17.45
C GLY A 249 21.35 37.65 -17.94
N LYS A 250 20.12 38.11 -17.62
CA LYS A 250 19.66 39.47 -17.95
C LYS A 250 20.55 40.55 -17.32
N ILE A 251 20.95 40.38 -16.07
CA ILE A 251 21.87 41.33 -15.39
C ILE A 251 23.20 41.38 -16.13
N THR A 252 23.77 40.23 -16.51
CA THR A 252 25.01 40.19 -17.27
C THR A 252 24.86 40.88 -18.63
N THR A 253 23.76 40.66 -19.35
CA THR A 253 23.50 41.37 -20.62
C THR A 253 23.38 42.87 -20.39
N LEU A 254 22.60 43.32 -19.41
CA LEU A 254 22.47 44.75 -19.10
C LEU A 254 23.80 45.37 -18.66
N GLN A 255 24.64 44.64 -17.93
CA GLN A 255 25.97 45.08 -17.58
C GLN A 255 26.89 45.19 -18.80
N GLN A 256 26.78 44.26 -19.74
CA GLN A 256 27.50 44.32 -21.01
C GLN A 256 27.02 45.51 -21.85
N ASP A 257 25.71 45.74 -21.95
CA ASP A 257 25.14 46.88 -22.67
C ASP A 257 25.55 48.20 -22.02
N LEU A 258 25.55 48.28 -20.69
CA LEU A 258 26.02 49.45 -19.95
C LEU A 258 27.53 49.68 -20.14
N ALA A 259 28.34 48.62 -20.13
CA ALA A 259 29.78 48.72 -20.38
C ALA A 259 30.11 49.02 -21.85
N ALA A 260 29.27 48.54 -22.78
CA ALA A 260 29.36 48.81 -24.21
C ALA A 260 28.84 50.20 -24.59
N GLY A 261 28.08 50.85 -23.70
CA GLY A 261 27.81 52.29 -23.72
C GLY A 261 29.10 53.07 -23.56
N THR A 262 29.94 53.10 -24.61
CA THR A 262 31.19 53.86 -24.62
C THR A 262 30.89 55.34 -24.48
N GLU A 263 31.46 55.99 -23.47
CA GLU A 263 31.43 57.45 -23.37
C GLU A 263 32.23 58.05 -24.52
N ALA A 264 31.66 59.05 -25.18
CA ALA A 264 32.29 59.81 -26.23
C ALA A 264 32.12 61.31 -25.98
N ASN A 265 32.92 62.11 -26.67
CA ASN A 265 32.68 63.54 -26.82
C ASN A 265 32.73 63.93 -28.30
N GLY A 266 32.00 64.99 -28.66
CA GLY A 266 32.08 65.62 -29.96
C GLY A 266 33.14 66.71 -29.94
N GLN A 267 34.15 66.63 -30.80
CA GLN A 267 35.09 67.72 -31.05
C GLN A 267 34.54 68.61 -32.17
N LEU A 268 34.22 69.86 -31.85
CA LEU A 268 33.58 70.81 -32.77
C LEU A 268 34.58 71.66 -33.58
N GLY A 269 35.84 71.67 -33.17
CA GLY A 269 36.88 72.41 -33.86
C GLY A 269 38.22 72.41 -33.13
N ALA A 270 39.25 72.90 -33.81
CA ALA A 270 40.60 73.04 -33.30
C ALA A 270 41.18 74.38 -33.76
N PHE A 271 41.64 75.19 -32.81
CA PHE A 271 42.00 76.59 -33.04
C PHE A 271 43.44 76.85 -32.57
N SER A 272 44.16 77.72 -33.25
CA SER A 272 45.52 78.14 -32.86
C SER A 272 45.55 79.13 -31.69
N SER A 273 44.39 79.70 -31.31
CA SER A 273 44.27 80.63 -30.18
C SER A 273 43.04 80.34 -29.32
N ARG A 274 43.17 80.56 -28.01
CA ARG A 274 42.07 80.39 -27.06
C ARG A 274 40.93 81.37 -27.32
N THR A 275 41.25 82.60 -27.68
CA THR A 275 40.26 83.64 -28.02
C THR A 275 39.43 83.26 -29.26
N GLY A 276 40.07 82.68 -30.29
CA GLY A 276 39.36 82.17 -31.46
C GLY A 276 38.38 81.05 -31.10
N ALA A 277 38.81 80.11 -30.25
CA ALA A 277 37.92 79.05 -29.75
C ALA A 277 36.75 79.60 -28.93
N LEU A 278 36.96 80.60 -28.07
CA LEU A 278 35.89 81.24 -27.29
C LEU A 278 34.86 81.94 -28.19
N SER A 279 35.32 82.68 -29.20
CA SER A 279 34.45 83.33 -30.18
C SER A 279 33.58 82.31 -30.92
N GLU A 280 34.15 81.15 -31.27
CA GLU A 280 33.41 80.09 -31.94
C GLU A 280 32.37 79.43 -31.01
N ILE A 281 32.68 79.21 -29.73
CA ILE A 281 31.70 78.73 -28.74
C ILE A 281 30.49 79.67 -28.70
N SER A 282 30.71 80.99 -28.61
CA SER A 282 29.61 81.97 -28.58
C SER A 282 28.77 81.93 -29.86
N ARG A 283 29.41 81.76 -31.03
CA ARG A 283 28.71 81.61 -32.31
C ARG A 283 27.84 80.35 -32.34
N ILE A 284 28.39 79.21 -31.93
CA ILE A 284 27.67 77.94 -31.89
C ILE A 284 26.48 78.02 -30.92
N GLN A 285 26.68 78.56 -29.72
CA GLN A 285 25.60 78.67 -28.73
C GLN A 285 24.47 79.61 -29.17
N THR A 286 24.81 80.67 -29.93
CA THR A 286 23.82 81.59 -30.49
C THR A 286 23.02 80.94 -31.62
N ASN A 287 23.67 80.14 -32.46
CA ASN A 287 23.03 79.49 -33.60
C ASN A 287 22.20 78.25 -33.20
N PHE A 288 22.48 77.66 -32.05
CA PHE A 288 21.82 76.46 -31.53
C PHE A 288 21.38 76.63 -30.06
N PRO A 289 20.51 77.60 -29.75
CA PRO A 289 20.15 77.93 -28.38
C PRO A 289 19.40 76.80 -27.65
N ASP A 290 18.67 75.97 -28.38
CA ASP A 290 17.84 74.89 -27.82
C ASP A 290 18.62 73.58 -27.61
N LYS A 291 19.90 73.52 -28.01
CA LYS A 291 20.72 72.31 -27.88
C LYS A 291 21.48 72.31 -26.56
N SER A 292 20.85 71.74 -25.52
CA SER A 292 21.43 71.63 -24.18
C SER A 292 22.84 71.01 -24.15
N ALA A 293 23.15 70.07 -25.04
CA ALA A 293 24.48 69.46 -25.17
C ALA A 293 25.61 70.45 -25.54
N LEU A 294 25.27 71.64 -26.07
CA LEU A 294 26.21 72.71 -26.45
C LEU A 294 26.35 73.80 -25.37
N THR A 295 25.64 73.68 -24.24
CA THR A 295 25.73 74.64 -23.13
C THR A 295 26.97 74.43 -22.25
N GLY A 296 27.57 73.23 -22.29
CA GLY A 296 28.75 72.85 -21.50
C GLY A 296 30.04 72.69 -22.30
N LEU A 297 30.21 73.43 -23.41
CA LEU A 297 31.41 73.33 -24.24
C LEU A 297 32.67 73.70 -23.47
N THR A 298 33.69 72.84 -23.57
CA THR A 298 34.98 73.01 -22.92
C THR A 298 36.07 73.27 -23.94
N ILE A 299 37.09 74.04 -23.55
CA ILE A 299 38.29 74.26 -24.36
C ILE A 299 39.45 73.53 -23.71
N THR A 300 39.96 72.50 -24.37
CA THR A 300 41.12 71.74 -23.91
C THR A 300 42.36 72.14 -24.73
N PRO A 301 43.42 72.67 -24.10
CA PRO A 301 44.68 72.90 -24.79
C PRO A 301 45.40 71.57 -25.07
N TRP A 302 45.97 71.45 -26.25
CA TRP A 302 46.82 70.35 -26.68
C TRP A 302 48.16 70.91 -27.14
N LEU A 303 49.23 70.55 -26.42
CA LEU A 303 50.58 70.95 -26.75
C LEU A 303 51.09 70.08 -27.91
N ARG A 304 51.56 70.71 -28.97
CA ARG A 304 52.22 70.04 -30.09
C ARG A 304 53.70 69.83 -29.78
N ASP A 305 54.33 68.93 -30.51
CA ASP A 305 55.77 68.64 -30.39
C ASP A 305 56.67 69.86 -30.69
N ASP A 306 56.14 70.84 -31.42
CA ASP A 306 56.80 72.12 -31.73
C ASP A 306 56.66 73.20 -30.62
N GLY A 307 56.02 72.86 -29.50
CA GLY A 307 55.77 73.76 -28.37
C GLY A 307 54.59 74.71 -28.56
N SER A 308 53.93 74.71 -29.71
CA SER A 308 52.70 75.48 -29.92
C SER A 308 51.47 74.76 -29.33
N SER A 309 50.45 75.52 -28.93
CA SER A 309 49.21 74.98 -28.36
C SER A 309 48.06 75.06 -29.35
N ILE A 310 47.30 73.97 -29.48
CA ILE A 310 46.00 73.96 -30.17
C ILE A 310 44.89 73.89 -29.12
N PHE A 311 43.87 74.71 -29.28
CA PHE A 311 42.70 74.76 -28.42
C PHE A 311 41.55 74.02 -29.09
N ARG A 312 41.14 72.88 -28.54
CA ARG A 312 40.04 72.07 -29.07
C ARG A 312 38.75 72.40 -28.32
N ILE A 313 37.66 72.59 -29.05
CA ILE A 313 36.32 72.72 -28.48
C ILE A 313 35.70 71.34 -28.41
N THR A 314 35.31 70.91 -27.21
CA THR A 314 34.69 69.61 -26.97
C THR A 314 33.40 69.74 -26.18
N THR A 315 32.44 68.88 -26.47
CA THR A 315 31.25 68.71 -25.63
C THR A 315 31.60 68.04 -24.30
N SER A 316 30.69 68.13 -23.33
CA SER A 316 30.70 67.24 -22.18
C SER A 316 30.67 65.77 -22.61
N LYS A 317 31.12 64.87 -21.73
CA LYS A 317 31.00 63.42 -21.92
C LYS A 317 29.53 63.03 -22.07
N MET A 318 29.23 62.18 -23.05
CA MET A 318 27.89 61.63 -23.30
C MET A 318 28.02 60.21 -23.88
N LEU A 319 26.91 59.48 -24.01
CA LEU A 319 26.92 58.19 -24.69
C LEU A 319 27.34 58.36 -26.16
N ALA A 320 28.09 57.42 -26.71
CA ALA A 320 28.54 57.47 -28.11
C ALA A 320 27.40 57.67 -29.11
N GLU A 321 26.24 57.07 -28.86
CA GLU A 321 25.05 57.24 -29.71
C GLU A 321 24.51 58.68 -29.66
N ASP A 322 24.51 59.32 -28.49
CA ASP A 322 24.11 60.71 -28.34
C ASP A 322 25.13 61.66 -28.98
N ALA A 323 26.42 61.37 -28.85
CA ALA A 323 27.47 62.11 -29.55
C ALA A 323 27.34 61.98 -31.07
N GLN A 324 27.01 60.78 -31.57
CA GLN A 324 26.81 60.52 -33.00
C GLN A 324 25.61 61.27 -33.53
N ARG A 325 24.49 61.26 -32.78
CA ARG A 325 23.29 62.03 -33.12
C ARG A 325 23.58 63.52 -33.17
N LEU A 326 24.24 64.06 -32.14
CA LEU A 326 24.61 65.46 -32.07
C LEU A 326 25.52 65.88 -33.23
N CYS A 327 26.57 65.08 -33.54
CA CYS A 327 27.46 65.38 -34.65
C CYS A 327 26.75 65.34 -36.01
N GLY A 328 25.81 64.40 -36.21
CA GLY A 328 24.98 64.35 -37.42
C GLY A 328 24.13 65.60 -37.59
N GLU A 329 23.44 66.03 -36.55
CA GLU A 329 22.60 67.23 -36.62
C GLU A 329 23.42 68.53 -36.81
N LEU A 330 24.64 68.59 -36.25
CA LEU A 330 25.55 69.71 -36.46
C LEU A 330 26.10 69.75 -37.89
N TRP A 331 26.37 68.58 -38.46
CA TRP A 331 26.81 68.44 -39.84
C TRP A 331 25.78 68.98 -40.83
N ASP A 332 24.49 68.69 -40.63
CA ASP A 332 23.39 69.23 -41.44
C ASP A 332 23.35 70.76 -41.42
N SER A 333 23.88 71.37 -40.36
CA SER A 333 24.01 72.83 -40.20
C SER A 333 25.40 73.35 -40.55
N MET A 334 26.20 72.56 -41.28
CA MET A 334 27.57 72.88 -41.73
C MET A 334 28.55 73.17 -40.58
N VAL A 335 28.33 72.60 -39.40
CA VAL A 335 29.26 72.64 -38.27
C VAL A 335 30.01 71.31 -38.21
N SER A 336 31.34 71.38 -38.29
CA SER A 336 32.19 70.19 -38.18
C SER A 336 32.11 69.62 -36.77
N CYS A 337 31.88 68.31 -36.67
CA CYS A 337 31.86 67.57 -35.41
C CYS A 337 32.51 66.21 -35.64
N MET A 338 33.54 65.91 -34.84
CA MET A 338 34.26 64.64 -34.90
C MET A 338 34.05 63.89 -33.59
N LEU A 339 33.54 62.66 -33.66
CA LEU A 339 33.50 61.78 -32.49
C LEU A 339 34.90 61.46 -32.01
N ARG A 340 35.10 61.55 -30.70
CA ARG A 340 36.25 60.97 -30.02
C ARG A 340 35.77 60.12 -28.85
N ALA A 341 36.46 59.00 -28.64
CA ALA A 341 36.32 58.26 -27.39
C ALA A 341 36.67 59.21 -26.23
N ALA A 342 35.81 59.27 -25.23
CA ALA A 342 36.12 60.03 -24.03
C ALA A 342 37.25 59.31 -23.27
N PRO A 343 38.23 60.03 -22.73
CA PRO A 343 39.31 59.44 -21.93
C PRO A 343 38.82 58.94 -20.57
#